data_AF-A0A7K9AVZ7-F1
#
_entry.id   AF-A0A7K9AVZ7-F1
#
_cell.length_a   1.000
_cell.length_b   1.000
_cell.length_c   1.000
_cell.angle_alpha   90.00
_cell.angle_beta   90.00
_cell.angle_gamma   90.00
#
_symmetry.space_group_name_H-M   'P 1'
#
loop_
_entity.id
_entity.type
_entity.pdbx_description
1 polymer ?
#
loop_
_entity_poly.entity_id
_entity_poly.type
_entity_poly.pdbx_seq_one_letter_code
_entity_poly.pdbx_strand_id
1 'polypeptide(L)'
;ARYSAAGLSSFTRVCFSAYFVLQVIYARRKYKISPPETTGHPEFERIFRAQVNCSEYFPIFISLLWVAGIFFHQGVAAASGLLYLCARLQYFRGYARAPSGRLGPLYASARLLWLLLGLAVAGLLGHFLP
;
A
#
# COMPACT_ATOMS: atom_id res chain seq x y z
N ALA A 1 6.01 10.22 21.94
CA ALA A 1 4.93 11.02 21.32
C ALA A 1 5.28 11.62 19.94
N ARG A 2 6.56 11.94 19.65
CA ARG A 2 6.97 12.68 18.43
C ARG A 2 6.76 11.96 17.07
N TYR A 3 6.52 10.64 17.06
CA TYR A 3 6.33 9.84 15.84
C TYR A 3 5.03 9.03 15.81
N SER A 4 4.07 9.35 16.68
CA SER A 4 2.84 8.55 16.86
C SER A 4 1.98 8.49 15.59
N ALA A 5 1.92 9.56 14.80
CA ALA A 5 1.08 9.64 13.61
C ALA A 5 1.61 8.78 12.43
N ALA A 6 2.90 8.89 12.11
CA ALA A 6 3.53 8.01 11.11
C ALA A 6 3.58 6.54 11.58
N GLY A 7 3.75 6.33 12.90
CA GLY A 7 3.65 5.01 13.52
C GLY A 7 2.28 4.36 13.33
N LEU A 8 1.19 5.10 13.50
CA LEU A 8 -0.17 4.61 13.28
C LEU A 8 -0.37 4.13 11.84
N SER A 9 0.04 4.94 10.85
CA SER A 9 -0.05 4.56 9.44
C SER A 9 0.77 3.30 9.12
N SER A 10 1.95 3.17 9.72
CA SER A 10 2.79 1.98 9.58
C SER A 10 2.09 0.73 10.14
N PHE A 11 1.51 0.82 11.34
CA PHE A 11 0.76 -0.27 11.95
C PHE A 11 -0.47 -0.66 11.10
N THR A 12 -1.26 0.32 10.63
CA THR A 12 -2.40 0.06 9.73
C THR A 12 -1.96 -0.68 8.46
N ARG A 13 -0.81 -0.32 7.89
CA ARG A 13 -0.28 -0.99 6.71
C ARG A 13 0.09 -2.45 6.98
N VAL A 14 0.64 -2.76 8.16
CA VAL A 14 0.93 -4.14 8.58
C VAL A 14 -0.37 -4.95 8.69
N CYS A 15 -1.40 -4.40 9.34
CA CYS A 15 -2.72 -5.03 9.43
C CYS A 15 -3.32 -5.31 8.04
N PHE A 16 -3.21 -4.37 7.10
CA PHE A 16 -3.69 -4.57 5.73
C PHE A 16 -2.90 -5.64 4.99
N SER A 17 -1.59 -5.74 5.24
CA SER A 17 -0.75 -6.80 4.67
C SER A 17 -1.20 -8.18 5.17
N ALA A 18 -1.43 -8.31 6.48
CA ALA A 18 -1.95 -9.54 7.07
C ALA A 18 -3.31 -9.91 6.48
N TYR A 19 -4.21 -8.94 6.33
CA TYR A 19 -5.50 -9.16 5.67
C TYR A 19 -5.33 -9.68 4.23
N PHE A 20 -4.48 -9.08 3.40
CA PHE A 20 -4.27 -9.54 2.02
C PHE A 20 -3.70 -10.95 1.96
N VAL A 21 -2.76 -11.30 2.85
CA VAL A 21 -2.22 -12.66 2.95
C VAL A 21 -3.33 -13.66 3.31
N LEU A 22 -4.19 -13.34 4.28
CA LEU A 22 -5.33 -14.19 4.65
C LEU A 22 -6.31 -14.38 3.48
N GLN A 23 -6.54 -13.35 2.66
CA GLN A 23 -7.37 -13.47 1.46
C GLN A 23 -6.75 -14.41 0.41
N VAL A 24 -5.42 -14.37 0.22
CA VAL A 24 -4.72 -15.33 -0.65
C VAL A 24 -4.85 -16.75 -0.11
N ILE A 25 -4.66 -16.96 1.20
CA ILE A 25 -4.81 -18.28 1.84
C ILE A 25 -6.23 -18.81 1.65
N TYR A 26 -7.25 -17.97 1.84
CA TYR A 26 -8.64 -18.32 1.59
C TYR A 26 -8.87 -18.70 0.13
N ALA A 27 -8.36 -17.90 -0.82
CA ALA A 27 -8.49 -18.19 -2.24
C ALA A 27 -7.80 -19.52 -2.63
N ARG A 28 -6.61 -19.80 -2.09
CA ARG A 28 -5.93 -21.10 -2.30
C ARG A 28 -6.82 -22.27 -1.89
N ARG A 29 -7.47 -22.19 -0.73
CA ARG A 29 -8.40 -23.22 -0.26
C ARG A 29 -9.63 -23.33 -1.16
N LYS A 30 -10.24 -22.18 -1.51
CA LYS A 30 -11.45 -22.12 -2.33
C LYS A 30 -11.25 -22.72 -3.72
N TYR A 31 -10.15 -22.38 -4.38
CA TYR A 31 -9.85 -22.83 -5.75
C TYR A 31 -8.90 -24.03 -5.80
N LYS A 32 -8.60 -24.64 -4.65
CA LYS A 32 -7.72 -25.83 -4.51
C LYS A 32 -6.34 -25.66 -5.15
N ILE A 33 -5.74 -24.48 -5.01
CA ILE A 33 -4.40 -24.16 -5.53
C ILE A 33 -3.35 -24.36 -4.44
N SER A 34 -2.72 -25.53 -4.42
CA SER A 34 -1.67 -25.89 -3.49
C SER A 34 -0.36 -25.14 -3.81
N PRO A 35 0.40 -24.68 -2.80
CA PRO A 35 1.79 -24.28 -3.02
C PRO A 35 2.61 -25.42 -3.66
N PRO A 36 3.60 -25.15 -4.52
CA PRO A 36 4.16 -23.83 -4.87
C PRO A 36 3.39 -23.05 -5.94
N GLU A 37 2.28 -23.59 -6.45
CA GLU A 37 1.57 -23.00 -7.59
C GLU A 37 1.09 -21.57 -7.32
N THR A 38 1.25 -20.71 -8.33
CA THR A 38 0.80 -19.31 -8.33
C THR A 38 -0.13 -18.98 -9.50
N THR A 39 -0.42 -19.97 -10.33
CA THR A 39 -1.35 -19.93 -11.46
C THR A 39 -2.50 -20.91 -11.24
N GLY A 40 -3.63 -20.69 -11.91
CA GLY A 40 -4.80 -21.57 -11.82
C GLY A 40 -6.10 -20.83 -12.10
N HIS A 41 -7.02 -20.79 -11.13
CA HIS A 41 -8.32 -20.13 -11.33
C HIS A 41 -8.14 -18.61 -11.51
N PRO A 42 -8.76 -17.95 -12.52
CA PRO A 42 -8.55 -16.53 -12.78
C PRO A 42 -8.84 -15.60 -11.59
N GLU A 43 -9.82 -15.93 -10.73
CA GLU A 43 -10.07 -15.18 -9.49
C GLU A 43 -8.95 -15.33 -8.46
N PHE A 44 -8.37 -16.52 -8.33
CA PHE A 44 -7.20 -16.75 -7.48
C PHE A 44 -6.03 -15.92 -7.96
N GLU A 45 -5.72 -15.97 -9.26
CA GLU A 45 -4.60 -15.24 -9.83
C GLU A 45 -4.74 -13.72 -9.61
N ARG A 46 -5.95 -13.17 -9.74
CA ARG A 46 -6.20 -11.75 -9.45
C ARG A 46 -5.96 -11.40 -7.99
N ILE A 47 -6.45 -12.20 -7.05
CA ILE A 47 -6.24 -11.99 -5.60
C ILE A 47 -4.75 -12.09 -5.26
N PHE A 48 -4.06 -13.10 -5.80
CA PHE A 48 -2.63 -13.30 -5.62
C PHE A 48 -1.82 -12.12 -6.18
N ARG A 49 -2.07 -11.73 -7.44
CA ARG A 49 -1.45 -10.57 -8.09
C ARG A 49 -1.71 -9.26 -7.34
N ALA A 50 -2.91 -9.07 -6.81
CA ALA A 50 -3.26 -7.89 -6.02
C ALA A 50 -2.44 -7.83 -4.72
N GLN A 51 -2.30 -8.96 -4.02
CA GLN A 51 -1.47 -9.05 -2.81
C GLN A 51 0.00 -8.78 -3.11
N VAL A 52 0.57 -9.45 -4.13
CA VAL A 52 1.97 -9.29 -4.53
C VAL A 52 2.27 -7.83 -4.87
N ASN A 53 1.45 -7.19 -5.71
CA ASN A 53 1.63 -5.79 -6.05
C ASN A 53 1.58 -4.87 -4.82
N CYS A 54 0.63 -5.08 -3.90
CA CYS A 54 0.60 -4.33 -2.65
C CYS A 54 1.88 -4.52 -1.81
N SER A 55 2.44 -5.73 -1.80
CA SER A 55 3.69 -6.05 -1.09
C SER A 55 4.92 -5.39 -1.74
N GLU A 56 5.02 -5.37 -3.07
CA GLU A 56 6.13 -4.70 -3.79
C GLU A 56 6.19 -3.21 -3.49
N TYR A 57 5.04 -2.54 -3.37
CA TYR A 57 4.97 -1.12 -3.05
C TYR A 57 5.10 -0.81 -1.55
N PHE A 58 5.12 -1.83 -0.68
CA PHE A 58 5.18 -1.61 0.76
C PHE A 58 6.46 -0.93 1.23
N PRO A 59 7.68 -1.37 0.81
CA PRO A 59 8.92 -0.70 1.20
C PRO A 59 8.96 0.74 0.73
N ILE A 60 8.59 1.00 -0.54
CA ILE A 60 8.56 2.35 -1.11
C ILE A 60 7.64 3.26 -0.29
N PHE A 61 6.43 2.79 0.02
CA PHE A 61 5.48 3.55 0.83
C PHE A 61 6.04 3.88 2.22
N ILE A 62 6.60 2.90 2.94
CA ILE A 62 7.14 3.12 4.28
C ILE A 62 8.32 4.10 4.25
N SER A 63 9.24 3.95 3.30
CA SER A 63 10.36 4.87 3.14
C SER A 63 9.89 6.30 2.93
N LEU A 64 8.96 6.54 2.00
CA LEU A 64 8.44 7.88 1.73
C LEU A 64 7.64 8.45 2.90
N LEU A 65 6.80 7.63 3.55
CA LEU A 65 6.03 8.04 4.72
C LEU A 65 6.94 8.54 5.84
N TRP A 66 8.01 7.81 6.15
CA TRP A 66 8.93 8.18 7.22
C TRP A 66 9.78 9.38 6.87
N VAL A 67 10.32 9.46 5.65
CA VAL A 67 11.11 10.63 5.23
C VAL A 67 10.23 11.88 5.20
N ALA A 68 9.04 11.83 4.59
CA ALA A 68 8.10 12.96 4.61
C ALA A 68 7.64 13.31 6.04
N GLY A 69 7.43 12.31 6.90
CA GLY A 69 7.05 12.54 8.29
C GLY A 69 8.14 13.22 9.10
N ILE A 70 9.40 12.81 8.95
CA ILE A 70 10.54 13.33 9.72
C ILE A 70 10.95 14.71 9.21
N PHE A 71 11.12 14.86 7.88
CA PHE A 71 11.74 16.05 7.29
C PHE A 71 10.74 17.12 6.85
N PHE A 72 9.47 16.78 6.64
CA PHE A 72 8.45 17.75 6.21
C PHE A 72 7.42 18.02 7.31
N HIS A 73 6.48 17.09 7.53
CA HIS A 73 5.44 17.26 8.55
C HIS A 73 4.73 15.94 8.88
N GLN A 74 4.83 15.50 10.14
CA GLN A 74 4.25 14.25 10.63
C GLN A 74 2.74 14.10 10.32
N GLY A 75 1.93 15.12 10.62
CA GLY A 75 0.48 15.07 10.41
C GLY A 75 0.07 14.90 8.94
N VAL A 76 0.63 15.70 8.03
CA VAL A 76 0.36 15.64 6.59
C VAL A 76 0.82 14.31 5.99
N ALA A 77 2.00 13.82 6.38
CA ALA A 77 2.51 12.52 5.94
C ALA A 77 1.60 11.38 6.40
N ALA A 78 1.16 11.38 7.67
CA ALA A 78 0.25 10.37 8.21
C ALA A 78 -1.13 10.40 7.53
N ALA A 79 -1.72 11.59 7.33
CA ALA A 79 -3.00 11.73 6.65
C ALA A 79 -2.92 11.21 5.20
N SER A 80 -1.88 11.61 4.46
CA SER A 80 -1.62 11.13 3.10
C SER A 80 -1.40 9.61 3.08
N GLY A 81 -0.71 9.08 4.10
CA GLY A 81 -0.48 7.66 4.28
C GLY A 81 -1.77 6.87 4.50
N LEU A 82 -2.66 7.33 5.37
CA LEU A 82 -3.96 6.68 5.60
C LEU A 82 -4.82 6.69 4.33
N LEU A 83 -4.85 7.81 3.59
CA LEU A 83 -5.54 7.88 2.31
C LEU A 83 -4.94 6.89 1.30
N TYR A 84 -3.61 6.75 1.26
CA TYR A 84 -2.93 5.79 0.40
C TYR A 84 -3.33 4.34 0.74
N LEU A 85 -3.42 4.02 2.04
CA LEU A 85 -3.85 2.70 2.49
C LEU A 85 -5.31 2.41 2.13
N CYS A 86 -6.20 3.40 2.28
CA CYS A 86 -7.59 3.28 1.83
C CYS A 86 -7.68 3.01 0.34
N ALA A 87 -6.92 3.74 -0.49
CA ALA A 87 -6.84 3.49 -1.92
C ALA A 87 -6.28 2.09 -2.24
N ARG A 88 -5.28 1.60 -1.49
CA ARG A 88 -4.74 0.25 -1.65
C ARG A 88 -5.71 -0.86 -1.25
N LEU A 89 -6.54 -0.64 -0.23
CA LEU A 89 -7.61 -1.57 0.12
C LEU A 89 -8.67 -1.64 -0.99
N GLN A 90 -9.03 -0.49 -1.56
CA GLN A 90 -9.94 -0.42 -2.71
C GLN A 90 -9.33 -1.07 -3.95
N TYR A 91 -8.04 -0.85 -4.22
CA TYR A 91 -7.29 -1.51 -5.30
C TYR A 91 -7.37 -3.03 -5.17
N PHE A 92 -7.07 -3.56 -3.98
CA PHE A 92 -7.10 -4.99 -3.73
C PHE A 92 -8.50 -5.58 -3.97
N ARG A 93 -9.53 -4.98 -3.36
CA ARG A 93 -10.93 -5.43 -3.50
C ARG A 93 -11.44 -5.31 -4.93
N GLY A 94 -11.10 -4.22 -5.62
CA GLY A 94 -11.46 -3.99 -7.01
C GLY A 94 -10.81 -5.01 -7.95
N TYR A 95 -9.51 -5.25 -7.78
CA TYR A 95 -8.78 -6.20 -8.61
C TYR A 95 -9.24 -7.64 -8.38
N ALA A 96 -9.53 -8.04 -7.13
CA ALA A 96 -10.09 -9.35 -6.82
C ALA A 96 -11.38 -9.63 -7.60
N ARG A 97 -12.28 -8.62 -7.70
CA ARG A 97 -13.55 -8.72 -8.43
C ARG A 97 -13.32 -8.75 -9.94
N ALA A 98 -12.63 -7.76 -10.50
CA ALA A 98 -12.42 -7.63 -11.93
C ALA A 98 -11.06 -6.97 -12.25
N PRO A 99 -10.39 -7.34 -13.35
CA PRO A 99 -9.15 -6.69 -13.77
C PRO A 99 -9.25 -5.16 -13.92
N SER A 100 -10.37 -4.66 -14.47
CA SER A 100 -10.63 -3.23 -14.66
C SER A 100 -10.88 -2.49 -13.34
N GLY A 101 -11.43 -3.17 -12.34
CA GLY A 101 -11.74 -2.61 -11.02
C GLY A 101 -10.50 -2.14 -10.25
N ARG A 102 -9.30 -2.50 -10.69
CA ARG A 102 -8.04 -2.06 -10.11
C ARG A 102 -7.65 -0.63 -10.50
N LEU A 103 -8.07 -0.15 -11.68
CA LEU A 103 -7.46 1.02 -12.32
C LEU A 103 -7.68 2.33 -11.55
N GLY A 104 -8.92 2.67 -11.21
CA GLY A 104 -9.23 3.89 -10.47
C GLY A 104 -8.48 4.00 -9.13
N PRO A 105 -8.58 2.98 -8.26
CA PRO A 105 -7.82 2.95 -7.01
C PRO A 105 -6.30 2.91 -7.21
N LEU A 106 -5.81 2.28 -8.27
CA LEU A 106 -4.38 2.29 -8.62
C LEU A 106 -3.91 3.72 -8.88
N TYR A 107 -4.60 4.47 -9.73
CA TYR A 107 -4.25 5.86 -10.02
C TYR A 107 -4.36 6.74 -8.77
N ALA A 108 -5.37 6.53 -7.93
CA ALA A 108 -5.50 7.25 -6.66
C ALA A 108 -4.32 6.97 -5.71
N SER A 109 -3.97 5.69 -5.53
CA SER A 109 -2.82 5.31 -4.69
C SER A 109 -1.49 5.82 -5.27
N ALA A 110 -1.33 5.83 -6.58
CA ALA A 110 -0.14 6.37 -7.24
C ALA A 110 0.01 7.88 -7.00
N ARG A 111 -1.06 8.67 -7.14
CA ARG A 111 -1.04 10.12 -6.86
C ARG A 111 -0.63 10.42 -5.41
N LEU A 112 -1.15 9.65 -4.45
CA LEU A 112 -0.81 9.82 -3.03
C LEU A 112 0.64 9.41 -2.73
N LEU A 113 1.16 8.40 -3.44
CA LEU A 113 2.57 8.02 -3.33
C LEU A 113 3.50 9.10 -3.91
N TRP A 114 3.13 9.68 -5.07
CA TRP A 114 3.83 10.82 -5.66
C TRP A 114 3.77 12.07 -4.77
N LEU A 115 2.63 12.31 -4.10
CA LEU A 115 2.52 13.37 -3.10
C LEU A 115 3.52 13.14 -1.95
N LEU A 116 3.55 11.94 -1.36
CA LEU A 116 4.50 11.61 -0.31
C LEU A 116 5.96 11.77 -0.76
N LEU A 117 6.28 11.41 -2.01
CA LEU A 117 7.59 11.65 -2.60
C LEU A 117 7.89 13.15 -2.69
N GLY A 118 6.95 13.97 -3.18
CA GLY A 118 7.11 15.42 -3.23
C GLY A 118 7.34 16.05 -1.86
N LEU A 119 6.59 15.59 -0.85
CA LEU A 119 6.77 16.04 0.54
C LEU A 119 8.14 15.63 1.10
N ALA A 120 8.57 14.39 0.84
CA ALA A 120 9.87 13.89 1.26
C ALA A 120 11.01 14.71 0.63
N VAL A 121 10.94 14.97 -0.68
CA VAL A 121 11.92 15.81 -1.40
C VAL A 121 11.90 17.23 -0.85
N ALA A 122 10.73 17.86 -0.71
CA ALA A 122 10.63 19.22 -0.18
C ALA A 122 11.22 19.34 1.24
N GLY A 123 10.95 18.37 2.11
CA GLY A 123 11.52 18.32 3.46
C GLY A 123 13.03 18.16 3.46
N LEU A 124 13.58 17.30 2.60
CA LEU A 124 15.03 17.13 2.47
C LEU A 124 15.69 18.39 1.89
N LEU A 125 15.11 18.99 0.86
CA LEU A 125 15.62 20.24 0.28
C LEU A 125 15.63 21.36 1.31
N GLY A 126 14.54 21.56 2.07
CA GLY A 126 14.50 22.56 3.14
C GLY A 126 15.43 22.29 4.31
N HIS A 127 15.93 21.06 4.45
CA HIS A 127 16.91 20.70 5.49
C HIS A 127 18.36 20.90 5.04
N PHE A 128 18.67 20.62 3.77
CA PHE A 128 20.04 20.59 3.25
C PHE A 128 20.41 21.77 2.35
N LEU A 129 19.43 22.45 1.73
CA LEU A 129 19.69 23.67 0.99
C LEU A 129 19.64 24.88 1.94
N PRO A 130 20.55 25.86 1.75
CA PRO A 130 20.60 27.08 2.54
C PRO A 130 19.41 28.02 2.29
#